data_AF-A0A847NDK0-F1
#
_entry.id   AF-A0A847NDK0-F1
#
_cell.length_a   1.000
_cell.length_b   1.000
_cell.length_c   1.000
_cell.angle_alpha   90.00
_cell.angle_beta   90.00
_cell.angle_gamma   90.00
#
_symmetry.space_group_name_H-M   'P 1'
#
loop_
_entity.id
_entity.type
_entity.pdbx_description
1 polymer ?
#
loop_
_entity_poly.entity_id
_entity_poly.type
_entity_poly.pdbx_seq_one_letter_code
_entity_poly.pdbx_strand_id
1 'polypeptide(L)'
;MAYDISRILNSRMRISGISSGLDVDGIVQQLMRIEQMKVDKVKQSKTLLEWKRDDYRSVINVIRAFRDEYFDVLKPATNMRSAFSLSALKTTYNGADTSSYFTATAGTGAIQGTYTISNIKLASSAKAVSVGSVTGDMVGADITIDGTSISAAKDNNKITVTFNGTTKEITLDDGLSDINSVVSNLNTKLEAAFGAGKITASVSGAGIAFSTASTNILSIDNAYNTGYSKIFGTTISS
;
A
#
# COMPACT_ATOMS: atom_id res chain seq x y z
N MET A 1 -33.43 36.08 30.60
CA MET A 1 -33.22 37.27 29.75
C MET A 1 -34.26 37.19 28.64
N ALA A 2 -35.20 38.10 28.44
CA ALA A 2 -35.53 39.39 29.03
C ALA A 2 -37.06 39.48 29.15
N TYR A 3 -37.54 40.12 30.21
CA TYR A 3 -38.96 40.37 30.47
C TYR A 3 -39.32 41.67 29.78
N ASP A 4 -40.25 41.63 28.83
CA ASP A 4 -40.72 42.83 28.15
C ASP A 4 -41.89 43.47 28.90
N ILE A 5 -41.91 44.79 28.80
CA ILE A 5 -42.42 45.76 29.76
C ILE A 5 -43.90 46.08 29.49
N SER A 6 -44.56 46.46 30.58
CA SER A 6 -45.88 47.09 30.70
C SER A 6 -46.49 47.73 29.45
N ARG A 7 -47.73 47.33 29.15
CA ARG A 7 -48.77 48.06 28.37
C ARG A 7 -49.97 47.10 28.33
N ILE A 8 -51.13 47.34 28.92
CA ILE A 8 -52.02 48.49 28.80
C ILE A 8 -53.04 48.40 29.94
N LEU A 9 -53.06 49.41 30.82
CA LEU A 9 -54.24 49.76 31.59
C LEU A 9 -55.23 50.39 30.62
N ASN A 10 -56.15 49.61 30.05
CA ASN A 10 -57.34 50.18 29.43
C ASN A 10 -58.47 50.14 30.47
N SER A 11 -58.39 51.07 31.42
CA SER A 11 -59.53 51.40 32.28
C SER A 11 -60.58 52.09 31.41
N ARG A 12 -61.47 51.29 30.83
CA ARG A 12 -62.82 51.74 30.54
C ARG A 12 -63.73 51.02 31.51
N MET A 13 -63.97 51.63 32.67
CA MET A 13 -65.17 51.31 33.45
C MET A 13 -66.39 51.65 32.58
N ARG A 14 -66.91 50.65 31.87
CA ARG A 14 -68.22 50.75 31.22
C ARG A 14 -69.28 50.58 32.30
N ILE A 15 -69.68 51.70 32.89
CA ILE A 15 -70.94 51.84 33.60
C ILE A 15 -72.05 52.08 32.56
N SER A 16 -72.98 51.14 32.49
CA SER A 16 -74.32 51.31 31.93
C SER A 16 -75.09 50.07 32.38
N GLY A 17 -76.18 50.12 33.12
CA GLY A 17 -77.05 51.22 33.48
C GLY A 17 -78.38 50.62 33.91
N ILE A 18 -78.37 49.62 34.80
CA ILE A 18 -79.55 49.12 35.51
C ILE A 18 -79.09 48.41 36.80
N SER A 19 -79.26 49.08 37.95
CA SER A 19 -79.64 48.48 39.24
C SER A 19 -78.91 47.23 39.76
N SER A 20 -77.58 47.20 39.78
CA SER A 20 -76.82 46.52 40.84
C SER A 20 -75.35 46.95 40.79
N GLY A 21 -74.78 47.43 41.90
CA GLY A 21 -73.36 47.79 42.03
C GLY A 21 -72.43 46.58 42.07
N LEU A 22 -72.63 45.62 41.17
CA LEU A 22 -71.89 44.37 41.08
C LEU A 22 -71.14 44.31 39.73
N ASP A 23 -69.81 44.33 39.78
CA ASP A 23 -68.91 44.14 38.63
C ASP A 23 -68.92 42.66 38.19
N VAL A 24 -69.91 42.30 37.38
CA VAL A 24 -70.12 40.92 36.92
C VAL A 24 -68.96 40.44 36.04
N ASP A 25 -68.43 41.27 35.14
CA ASP A 25 -67.34 40.88 34.25
C ASP A 25 -66.04 40.64 35.03
N GLY A 26 -65.72 41.50 36.01
CA GLY A 26 -64.59 41.30 36.91
C GLY A 26 -64.72 40.03 37.75
N ILE A 27 -65.92 39.74 38.28
CA ILE A 27 -66.21 38.50 39.04
C ILE A 27 -66.07 37.26 38.14
N VAL A 28 -66.62 37.30 36.92
CA VAL A 28 -66.51 36.20 35.95
C VAL A 28 -65.06 35.97 35.55
N GLN A 29 -64.27 37.02 35.29
CA GLN A 29 -62.84 36.90 35.01
C GLN A 29 -62.06 36.30 36.18
N GLN A 30 -62.37 36.70 37.42
CA GLN A 30 -61.73 36.14 38.61
C GLN A 30 -62.07 34.65 38.81
N LEU A 31 -63.34 34.27 38.61
CA LEU A 31 -63.76 32.86 38.66
C LEU A 31 -63.10 32.04 37.55
N MET A 32 -63.04 32.57 36.33
CA MET A 32 -62.35 31.92 35.22
C MET A 32 -60.85 31.76 35.48
N ARG A 33 -60.21 32.75 36.13
CA ARG A 33 -58.81 32.64 36.56
C ARG A 33 -58.62 31.53 37.59
N ILE A 34 -59.57 31.36 38.52
CA ILE A 34 -59.55 30.25 39.50
C ILE A 34 -59.67 28.90 38.80
N GLU A 35 -60.55 28.76 37.83
CA GLU A 35 -60.67 27.52 37.07
C GLU A 35 -59.45 27.26 36.17
N GLN A 36 -58.87 28.29 35.55
CA GLN A 36 -57.61 28.20 34.80
C GLN A 36 -56.45 27.77 35.70
N MET A 37 -56.35 28.26 36.95
CA MET A 37 -55.34 27.82 37.90
C MET A 37 -55.42 26.32 38.18
N LYS A 38 -56.62 25.73 38.26
CA LYS A 38 -56.79 24.28 38.40
C LYS A 38 -56.27 23.54 37.16
N VAL A 39 -56.60 24.03 35.97
CA VAL A 39 -56.12 23.47 34.69
C VAL A 39 -54.60 23.55 34.60
N ASP A 40 -54.00 24.68 34.97
CA ASP A 40 -52.56 24.87 34.94
C ASP A 40 -51.83 23.96 35.93
N LYS A 41 -52.41 23.71 37.12
CA LYS A 41 -51.89 22.72 38.06
C LYS A 41 -51.86 21.31 37.47
N VAL A 42 -52.89 20.92 36.73
CA VAL A 42 -52.94 19.62 36.04
C VAL A 42 -51.91 19.58 34.90
N LYS A 43 -51.77 20.66 34.11
CA LYS A 43 -50.73 20.76 33.07
C LYS A 43 -49.32 20.65 33.65
N GLN A 44 -49.02 21.35 34.74
CA GLN A 44 -47.73 21.25 35.44
C GLN A 44 -47.47 19.83 35.94
N SER A 45 -48.50 19.18 36.51
CA SER A 45 -48.40 17.78 36.96
C SER A 45 -48.14 16.82 35.81
N LYS A 46 -48.77 17.04 34.65
CA LYS A 46 -48.52 16.28 33.42
C LYS A 46 -47.08 16.45 32.95
N THR A 47 -46.58 17.69 32.85
CA THR A 47 -45.19 17.96 32.44
C THR A 47 -44.19 17.32 33.40
N LEU A 48 -44.42 17.41 34.71
CA LEU A 48 -43.57 16.77 35.71
C LEU A 48 -43.56 15.23 35.54
N LEU A 49 -44.72 14.63 35.23
CA LEU A 49 -44.81 13.20 34.99
C LEU A 49 -44.10 12.78 33.69
N GLU A 50 -44.21 13.60 32.64
CA GLU A 50 -43.50 13.38 31.37
C GLU A 50 -41.99 13.43 31.58
N TRP A 51 -41.47 14.44 32.28
CA TRP A 51 -40.05 14.54 32.63
C TRP A 51 -39.57 13.34 33.45
N LYS A 52 -40.30 12.96 34.50
CA LYS A 52 -39.98 11.77 35.29
C LYS A 52 -39.91 10.51 34.44
N ARG A 53 -40.88 10.31 33.55
CA ARG A 53 -40.91 9.14 32.64
C ARG A 53 -39.73 9.14 31.69
N ASP A 54 -39.38 10.29 31.14
CA ASP A 54 -38.30 10.41 30.17
C ASP A 54 -36.93 10.23 30.87
N ASP A 55 -36.78 10.71 32.10
CA ASP A 55 -35.63 10.42 32.97
C ASP A 55 -35.51 8.93 33.26
N TYR A 56 -36.60 8.25 33.65
CA TYR A 56 -36.59 6.80 33.86
C TYR A 56 -36.17 6.04 32.61
N ARG A 57 -36.67 6.43 31.43
CA ARG A 57 -36.28 5.81 30.15
C ARG A 57 -34.80 6.03 29.85
N SER A 58 -34.29 7.24 30.10
CA SER A 58 -32.89 7.56 29.94
C SER A 58 -32.00 6.65 30.79
N VAL A 59 -32.30 6.54 32.08
CA VAL A 59 -31.57 5.66 33.02
C VAL A 59 -31.64 4.20 32.58
N ILE A 60 -32.81 3.70 32.18
CA ILE A 60 -32.97 2.32 31.70
C ILE A 60 -32.13 2.07 30.45
N ASN A 61 -32.05 3.03 29.52
CA ASN A 61 -31.24 2.90 28.32
C ASN A 61 -29.75 2.86 28.65
N VAL A 62 -29.28 3.67 29.61
CA VAL A 62 -27.88 3.63 30.09
C VAL A 62 -27.55 2.28 30.71
N ILE A 63 -28.43 1.77 31.59
CA ILE A 63 -28.23 0.44 32.22
C ILE A 63 -28.23 -0.66 31.17
N ARG A 64 -29.13 -0.60 30.18
CA ARG A 64 -29.18 -1.57 29.08
C ARG A 64 -27.89 -1.54 28.26
N ALA A 65 -27.42 -0.36 27.87
CA ALA A 65 -26.17 -0.22 27.12
C ALA A 65 -24.96 -0.78 27.90
N PHE A 66 -24.89 -0.50 29.20
CA PHE A 66 -23.84 -1.06 30.06
C PHE A 66 -23.90 -2.59 30.12
N ARG A 67 -25.10 -3.16 30.30
CA ARG A 67 -25.29 -4.62 30.28
C ARG A 67 -24.89 -5.23 28.93
N ASP A 68 -25.33 -4.64 27.82
CA ASP A 68 -25.12 -5.18 26.48
C ASP A 68 -23.65 -5.04 26.02
N GLU A 69 -22.87 -4.18 26.66
CA GLU A 69 -21.44 -4.04 26.37
C GLU A 69 -20.58 -4.96 27.25
N TYR A 70 -20.85 -5.01 28.55
CA TYR A 70 -19.97 -5.65 29.52
C TYR A 70 -20.47 -7.01 30.03
N PHE A 71 -21.69 -7.40 29.69
CA PHE A 71 -22.31 -8.65 30.18
C PHE A 71 -22.96 -9.49 29.07
N ASP A 72 -22.72 -9.15 27.79
CA ASP A 72 -23.16 -9.94 26.65
C ASP A 72 -22.20 -11.10 26.36
N VAL A 73 -22.72 -12.33 26.39
CA VAL A 73 -21.96 -13.56 26.10
C VAL A 73 -21.45 -13.58 24.65
N LEU A 74 -22.12 -12.88 23.74
CA LEU A 74 -21.70 -12.76 22.34
C LEU A 74 -20.53 -11.79 22.14
N LYS A 75 -20.17 -11.00 23.15
CA LYS A 75 -19.02 -10.07 23.14
C LYS A 75 -17.92 -10.50 24.11
N PRO A 76 -17.22 -11.62 23.86
CA PRO A 76 -16.27 -12.19 24.82
C PRO A 76 -15.09 -11.27 25.17
N ALA A 77 -14.73 -10.32 24.30
CA ALA A 77 -13.64 -9.37 24.51
C ALA A 77 -13.95 -8.33 25.61
N THR A 78 -15.19 -7.84 25.68
CA THR A 78 -15.63 -6.81 26.64
C THR A 78 -16.43 -7.39 27.81
N ASN A 79 -16.88 -8.64 27.70
CA ASN A 79 -17.68 -9.29 28.72
C ASN A 79 -16.86 -9.53 30.01
N MET A 80 -17.22 -8.84 31.10
CA MET A 80 -16.55 -8.91 32.40
C MET A 80 -16.75 -10.24 33.13
N ARG A 81 -17.74 -11.05 32.74
CA ARG A 81 -17.94 -12.42 33.26
C ARG A 81 -17.11 -13.44 32.51
N SER A 82 -16.54 -13.07 31.37
CA SER A 82 -15.63 -13.93 30.62
C SER A 82 -14.33 -14.07 31.41
N ALA A 83 -13.95 -15.30 31.75
CA ALA A 83 -12.62 -15.56 32.32
C ALA A 83 -11.52 -15.00 31.42
N PHE A 84 -11.75 -14.93 30.11
CA PHE A 84 -10.79 -14.45 29.11
C PHE A 84 -10.56 -12.94 29.12
N SER A 85 -11.53 -12.10 29.52
CA SER A 85 -11.36 -10.63 29.56
C SER A 85 -10.54 -10.17 30.76
N LEU A 86 -10.55 -10.94 31.85
CA LEU A 86 -9.81 -10.67 33.08
C LEU A 86 -8.44 -11.37 33.13
N SER A 87 -8.14 -12.23 32.16
CA SER A 87 -6.89 -13.03 32.09
C SER A 87 -5.87 -12.44 31.12
N ALA A 88 -5.73 -11.11 31.08
CA ALA A 88 -4.69 -10.46 30.29
C ALA A 88 -3.32 -10.75 30.93
N LEU A 89 -2.57 -11.69 30.36
CA LEU A 89 -1.21 -11.97 30.77
C LEU A 89 -0.25 -10.99 30.10
N LYS A 90 0.71 -10.48 30.87
CA LYS A 90 1.80 -9.66 30.36
C LYS A 90 3.04 -10.53 30.24
N THR A 91 3.65 -10.52 29.06
CA THR A 91 4.95 -11.15 28.84
C THR A 91 6.04 -10.21 29.34
N THR A 92 6.94 -10.72 30.18
CA THR A 92 8.15 -10.02 30.60
C THR A 92 9.37 -10.88 30.32
N TYR A 93 10.49 -10.24 30.06
CA TYR A 93 11.79 -10.88 29.87
C TYR A 93 12.72 -10.44 31.00
N ASN A 94 13.12 -11.37 31.87
CA ASN A 94 13.97 -11.10 33.04
C ASN A 94 13.49 -9.91 33.88
N GLY A 95 12.16 -9.74 34.02
CA GLY A 95 11.57 -8.64 34.78
C GLY A 95 11.43 -7.32 34.00
N ALA A 96 11.88 -7.25 32.75
CA ALA A 96 11.69 -6.11 31.86
C ALA A 96 10.53 -6.33 30.87
N ASP A 97 9.95 -5.23 30.40
CA ASP A 97 8.78 -5.24 29.49
C ASP A 97 9.15 -5.60 28.05
N THR A 98 10.42 -5.42 27.69
CA THR A 98 10.93 -5.66 26.36
C THR A 98 12.20 -6.51 26.43
N SER A 99 12.40 -7.34 25.41
CA SER A 99 13.63 -8.07 25.17
C SER A 99 14.36 -7.43 24.00
N SER A 100 15.70 -7.37 24.08
CA SER A 100 16.54 -6.93 22.97
C SER A 100 16.68 -7.96 21.85
N TYR A 101 16.24 -9.21 22.08
CA TYR A 101 16.48 -10.34 21.18
C TYR A 101 15.22 -10.82 20.45
N PHE A 102 14.05 -10.65 21.06
CA PHE A 102 12.78 -11.13 20.51
C PHE A 102 11.61 -10.32 21.06
N THR A 103 10.46 -10.40 20.41
CA THR A 103 9.18 -9.93 20.94
C THR A 103 8.28 -11.12 21.22
N ALA A 104 7.57 -11.06 22.35
CA ALA A 104 6.56 -12.04 22.71
C ALA A 104 5.28 -11.29 23.11
N THR A 105 4.13 -11.86 22.82
CA THR A 105 2.84 -11.30 23.19
C THR A 105 1.93 -12.43 23.63
N ALA A 106 1.35 -12.32 24.82
CA ALA A 106 0.41 -13.30 25.31
C ALA A 106 -0.96 -13.05 24.67
N GLY A 107 -1.37 -13.98 23.81
CA GLY A 107 -2.72 -13.99 23.25
C GLY A 107 -3.76 -14.57 24.21
N THR A 108 -5.01 -14.60 23.77
CA THR A 108 -6.11 -15.24 24.49
C THR A 108 -5.82 -16.73 24.72
N GLY A 109 -5.84 -17.17 25.97
CA GLY A 109 -5.55 -18.56 26.34
C GLY A 109 -4.07 -18.88 26.59
N ALA A 110 -3.20 -17.85 26.63
CA ALA A 110 -1.83 -18.03 27.10
C ALA A 110 -1.81 -18.62 28.52
N ILE A 111 -0.88 -19.54 28.77
CA ILE A 111 -0.71 -20.18 30.08
C ILE A 111 0.32 -19.37 30.86
N GLN A 112 0.00 -19.05 32.12
CA GLN A 112 0.95 -18.39 33.00
C GLN A 112 2.11 -19.33 33.32
N GLY A 113 3.34 -18.86 33.10
CA GLY A 113 4.54 -19.63 33.41
C GLY A 113 5.82 -18.91 32.97
N THR A 114 6.95 -19.44 33.43
CA THR A 114 8.28 -19.01 32.99
C THR A 114 8.75 -19.92 31.87
N TYR A 115 9.05 -19.34 30.71
CA TYR A 115 9.52 -20.06 29.53
C TYR A 115 10.98 -19.72 29.24
N THR A 116 11.83 -20.74 29.12
CA THR A 116 13.24 -20.56 28.74
C THR A 116 13.39 -20.72 27.23
N ILE A 117 13.81 -19.66 26.55
CA ILE A 117 14.10 -19.65 25.12
C ILE A 117 15.62 -19.69 24.94
N SER A 118 16.12 -20.70 24.23
CA SER A 118 17.54 -20.88 23.93
C SER A 118 17.77 -21.04 22.41
N ASN A 119 19.01 -20.82 21.96
CA ASN A 119 19.43 -21.00 20.57
C ASN A 119 18.68 -20.14 19.53
N ILE A 120 18.50 -18.86 19.82
CA ILE A 120 17.86 -17.92 18.88
C ILE A 120 18.74 -17.78 17.63
N LYS A 121 18.24 -18.25 16.48
CA LYS A 121 18.87 -18.11 15.17
C LYS A 121 17.88 -17.46 14.20
N LEU A 122 18.32 -16.43 13.48
CA LEU A 122 17.50 -15.78 12.46
C LEU A 122 17.25 -16.75 11.30
N ALA A 123 16.00 -16.82 10.85
CA ALA A 123 15.66 -17.52 9.62
C ALA A 123 16.21 -16.75 8.42
N SER A 124 16.87 -17.45 7.50
CA SER A 124 17.33 -16.90 6.23
C SER A 124 16.55 -17.53 5.08
N SER A 125 16.08 -16.70 4.13
CA SER A 125 15.46 -17.21 2.91
C SER A 125 16.46 -17.99 2.06
N ALA A 126 15.99 -19.08 1.45
CA ALA A 126 16.79 -19.81 0.46
C ALA A 126 17.07 -18.91 -0.75
N LYS A 127 18.31 -18.92 -1.24
CA LYS A 127 18.71 -18.26 -2.49
C LYS A 127 19.49 -19.26 -3.34
N ALA A 128 19.10 -19.40 -4.60
CA ALA A 128 19.87 -20.12 -5.60
C ALA A 128 20.64 -19.08 -6.44
N VAL A 129 21.96 -19.21 -6.47
CA VAL A 129 22.84 -18.40 -7.31
C VAL A 129 23.69 -19.40 -8.09
N SER A 130 23.74 -19.25 -9.42
CA SER A 130 24.66 -20.06 -10.22
C SER A 130 26.09 -19.62 -9.91
N VAL A 131 26.96 -20.59 -9.63
CA VAL A 131 28.41 -20.35 -9.41
C VAL A 131 29.15 -20.23 -10.76
N GLY A 132 28.54 -20.72 -11.86
CA GLY A 132 29.13 -20.73 -13.20
C GLY A 132 28.27 -20.02 -14.26
N SER A 133 28.83 -19.89 -15.46
CA SER A 133 28.08 -19.40 -16.63
C SER A 133 26.88 -20.31 -16.89
N VAL A 134 25.72 -19.69 -17.13
CA VAL A 134 24.47 -20.39 -17.46
C VAL A 134 24.15 -20.35 -18.95
N THR A 135 24.95 -19.64 -19.73
CA THR A 135 24.88 -19.56 -21.20
C THR A 135 26.15 -20.12 -21.80
N GLY A 136 26.05 -20.70 -23.01
CA GLY A 136 27.20 -21.15 -23.78
C GLY A 136 27.98 -19.96 -24.36
N ASP A 137 29.15 -20.25 -24.94
CA ASP A 137 29.89 -19.25 -25.71
C ASP A 137 29.07 -18.84 -26.93
N MET A 138 29.05 -17.54 -27.23
CA MET A 138 28.35 -17.02 -28.40
C MET A 138 29.23 -17.25 -29.65
N VAL A 139 29.04 -18.40 -30.31
CA VAL A 139 29.84 -18.85 -31.47
C VAL A 139 29.01 -18.80 -32.76
N GLY A 140 29.46 -18.03 -33.75
CA GLY A 140 28.85 -17.99 -35.08
C GLY A 140 29.09 -19.26 -35.90
N ALA A 141 28.30 -19.46 -36.95
CA ALA A 141 28.47 -20.59 -37.86
C ALA A 141 29.81 -20.51 -38.62
N ASP A 142 30.23 -21.64 -39.21
CA ASP A 142 31.42 -21.69 -40.07
C ASP A 142 31.32 -20.65 -41.20
N ILE A 143 32.33 -19.80 -41.29
CA ILE A 143 32.42 -18.73 -42.27
C ILE A 143 33.18 -19.26 -43.48
N THR A 144 32.50 -19.33 -44.62
CA THR A 144 33.19 -19.45 -45.92
C THR A 144 33.31 -18.06 -46.52
N ILE A 145 34.47 -17.44 -46.41
CA ILE A 145 34.79 -16.21 -47.16
C ILE A 145 35.08 -16.63 -48.61
N ASP A 146 34.02 -17.00 -49.33
CA ASP A 146 34.09 -17.49 -50.71
C ASP A 146 34.37 -16.33 -51.68
N GLY A 147 35.63 -15.90 -51.73
CA GLY A 147 36.14 -14.94 -52.72
C GLY A 147 35.57 -13.51 -52.66
N THR A 148 34.59 -13.22 -51.79
CA THR A 148 34.05 -11.87 -51.60
C THR A 148 34.66 -11.21 -50.37
N SER A 149 35.57 -10.26 -50.59
CA SER A 149 36.09 -9.40 -49.53
C SER A 149 34.96 -8.60 -48.86
N ILE A 150 35.09 -8.39 -47.55
CA ILE A 150 34.24 -7.44 -46.82
C ILE A 150 34.60 -6.02 -47.28
N SER A 151 33.59 -5.25 -47.71
CA SER A 151 33.76 -3.85 -48.11
C SER A 151 32.44 -3.10 -48.18
N ALA A 152 32.50 -1.78 -48.02
CA ALA A 152 31.37 -0.88 -48.19
C ALA A 152 30.75 -0.99 -49.60
N ALA A 153 31.58 -1.18 -50.63
CA ALA A 153 31.11 -1.33 -52.02
C ALA A 153 30.26 -2.59 -52.26
N LYS A 154 30.35 -3.58 -51.37
CA LYS A 154 29.58 -4.83 -51.41
C LYS A 154 28.43 -4.85 -50.42
N ASP A 155 28.24 -3.76 -49.67
CA ASP A 155 27.20 -3.63 -48.65
C ASP A 155 27.18 -4.83 -47.69
N ASN A 156 28.37 -5.21 -47.22
CA ASN A 156 28.58 -6.36 -46.33
C ASN A 156 29.54 -6.07 -45.17
N ASN A 157 29.78 -4.81 -44.84
CA ASN A 157 30.75 -4.39 -43.83
C ASN A 157 30.14 -3.83 -42.54
N LYS A 158 28.84 -4.03 -42.28
CA LYS A 158 28.18 -3.48 -41.08
C LYS A 158 27.48 -4.56 -40.28
N ILE A 159 27.53 -4.41 -38.95
CA ILE A 159 26.82 -5.26 -38.00
C ILE A 159 26.29 -4.40 -36.85
N THR A 160 25.20 -4.82 -36.21
CA THR A 160 24.66 -4.15 -35.03
C THR A 160 25.10 -4.93 -33.78
N VAL A 161 25.66 -4.24 -32.78
CA VAL A 161 26.10 -4.85 -31.53
C VAL A 161 25.40 -4.18 -30.36
N THR A 162 24.75 -4.96 -29.51
CA THR A 162 24.12 -4.50 -28.27
C THR A 162 24.85 -5.09 -27.07
N PHE A 163 25.43 -4.21 -26.24
CA PHE A 163 26.15 -4.59 -25.03
C PHE A 163 25.54 -3.91 -23.81
N ASN A 164 25.05 -4.70 -22.84
CA ASN A 164 24.37 -4.22 -21.64
C ASN A 164 23.28 -3.16 -21.93
N GLY A 165 22.50 -3.40 -22.98
CA GLY A 165 21.41 -2.51 -23.43
C GLY A 165 21.85 -1.30 -24.28
N THR A 166 23.15 -1.10 -24.50
CA THR A 166 23.65 -0.05 -25.42
C THR A 166 23.90 -0.63 -26.80
N THR A 167 23.19 -0.12 -27.81
CA THR A 167 23.29 -0.58 -29.21
C THR A 167 24.17 0.36 -30.04
N LYS A 168 25.11 -0.20 -30.82
CA LYS A 168 25.95 0.54 -31.77
C LYS A 168 26.09 -0.23 -33.09
N GLU A 169 26.12 0.49 -34.20
CA GLU A 169 26.51 -0.06 -35.50
C GLU A 169 28.04 -0.09 -35.60
N ILE A 170 28.59 -1.27 -35.89
CA ILE A 170 30.01 -1.49 -36.12
C ILE A 170 30.23 -1.59 -37.63
N THR A 171 31.05 -0.70 -38.17
CA THR A 171 31.48 -0.72 -39.57
C THR A 171 32.91 -1.25 -39.66
N LEU A 172 33.10 -2.36 -40.35
CA LEU A 172 34.39 -2.95 -40.68
C LEU A 172 35.04 -2.20 -41.85
N ASP A 173 36.37 -2.22 -41.86
CA ASP A 173 37.15 -1.64 -42.94
C ASP A 173 37.08 -2.50 -44.22
N ASP A 174 37.38 -1.87 -45.36
CA ASP A 174 37.35 -2.52 -46.66
C ASP A 174 38.57 -3.42 -46.88
N GLY A 175 38.39 -4.48 -47.68
CA GLY A 175 39.48 -5.34 -48.14
C GLY A 175 39.83 -6.50 -47.21
N LEU A 176 38.98 -6.80 -46.22
CA LEU A 176 39.17 -7.95 -45.35
C LEU A 176 38.82 -9.23 -46.12
N SER A 177 39.80 -10.11 -46.29
CA SER A 177 39.70 -11.31 -47.13
C SER A 177 39.88 -12.62 -46.35
N ASP A 178 40.22 -12.55 -45.06
CA ASP A 178 40.47 -13.71 -44.21
C ASP A 178 39.85 -13.51 -42.82
N ILE A 179 39.54 -14.61 -42.14
CA ILE A 179 38.87 -14.57 -40.84
C ILE A 179 39.70 -13.84 -39.76
N ASN A 180 41.04 -13.89 -39.84
CA ASN A 180 41.89 -13.25 -38.85
C ASN A 180 41.93 -11.73 -39.04
N SER A 181 41.95 -11.23 -40.28
CA SER A 181 41.83 -9.80 -40.56
C SER A 181 40.45 -9.28 -40.15
N VAL A 182 39.39 -10.06 -40.36
CA VAL A 182 38.04 -9.74 -39.85
C VAL A 182 38.02 -9.66 -38.33
N VAL A 183 38.54 -10.66 -37.61
CA VAL A 183 38.59 -10.66 -36.14
C VAL A 183 39.44 -9.52 -35.59
N SER A 184 40.60 -9.23 -36.19
CA SER A 184 41.48 -8.14 -35.77
C SER A 184 40.82 -6.78 -35.96
N ASN A 185 40.19 -6.56 -37.11
CA ASN A 185 39.45 -5.34 -37.39
C ASN A 185 38.26 -5.19 -36.44
N LEU A 186 37.48 -6.27 -36.26
CA LEU A 186 36.33 -6.31 -35.39
C LEU A 186 36.69 -5.98 -33.94
N ASN A 187 37.75 -6.58 -33.39
CA ASN A 187 38.25 -6.21 -32.07
C ASN A 187 38.58 -4.72 -31.98
N THR A 188 39.32 -4.18 -32.95
CA THR A 188 39.67 -2.75 -32.97
C THR A 188 38.43 -1.84 -32.94
N LYS A 189 37.39 -2.18 -33.72
CA LYS A 189 36.13 -1.41 -33.74
C LYS A 189 35.29 -1.59 -32.47
N LEU A 190 35.26 -2.80 -31.90
CA LEU A 190 34.56 -3.08 -30.64
C LEU A 190 35.19 -2.34 -29.46
N GLU A 191 36.51 -2.32 -29.40
CA GLU A 191 37.28 -1.59 -28.38
C GLU A 191 37.01 -0.07 -28.47
N ALA A 192 36.97 0.47 -29.69
CA ALA A 192 36.62 1.87 -29.93
C ALA A 192 35.15 2.18 -29.58
N ALA A 193 34.24 1.24 -29.82
CA ALA A 193 32.81 1.43 -29.61
C ALA A 193 32.40 1.26 -28.13
N PHE A 194 32.93 0.26 -27.43
CA PHE A 194 32.46 -0.12 -26.09
C PHE A 194 33.52 0.09 -25.00
N GLY A 195 34.79 0.26 -25.37
CA GLY A 195 35.92 0.40 -24.46
C GLY A 195 36.72 -0.89 -24.33
N ALA A 196 37.97 -0.75 -23.88
CA ALA A 196 38.93 -1.82 -24.01
C ALA A 196 38.67 -3.04 -23.12
N GLY A 197 38.85 -4.24 -23.68
CA GLY A 197 38.70 -5.54 -23.02
C GLY A 197 37.28 -5.93 -22.63
N LYS A 198 36.25 -5.21 -23.12
CA LYS A 198 34.85 -5.49 -22.75
C LYS A 198 34.22 -6.61 -23.57
N ILE A 199 34.56 -6.66 -24.85
CA ILE A 199 34.09 -7.67 -25.80
C ILE A 199 35.30 -8.13 -26.59
N THR A 200 35.59 -9.42 -26.57
CA THR A 200 36.71 -9.99 -27.33
C THR A 200 36.18 -10.99 -28.34
N ALA A 201 36.46 -10.75 -29.62
CA ALA A 201 36.23 -11.68 -30.71
C ALA A 201 37.47 -12.57 -30.90
N SER A 202 37.26 -13.86 -31.08
CA SER A 202 38.30 -14.85 -31.40
C SER A 202 37.83 -15.81 -32.48
N VAL A 203 38.78 -16.46 -33.15
CA VAL A 203 38.45 -17.55 -34.08
C VAL A 203 38.14 -18.81 -33.27
N SER A 204 37.02 -19.46 -33.56
CA SER A 204 36.63 -20.75 -32.98
C SER A 204 36.18 -21.68 -34.11
N GLY A 205 36.99 -22.71 -34.41
CA GLY A 205 36.78 -23.53 -35.60
C GLY A 205 36.95 -22.70 -36.88
N ALA A 206 35.94 -22.72 -37.76
CA ALA A 206 35.87 -21.83 -38.93
C ALA A 206 34.94 -20.62 -38.71
N GLY A 207 34.46 -20.39 -37.47
CA GLY A 207 33.59 -19.27 -37.09
C GLY A 207 34.26 -18.26 -36.17
N ILE A 208 33.49 -17.24 -35.77
CA ILE A 208 33.90 -16.21 -34.81
C ILE A 208 33.14 -16.43 -33.49
N ALA A 209 33.87 -16.49 -32.38
CA ALA A 209 33.34 -16.54 -31.03
C ALA A 209 33.54 -15.21 -30.32
N PHE A 210 32.60 -14.87 -29.42
CA PHE A 210 32.70 -13.69 -28.56
C PHE A 210 32.75 -14.08 -27.10
N SER A 211 33.63 -13.42 -26.35
CA SER A 211 33.70 -13.52 -24.89
C SER A 211 33.52 -12.16 -24.23
N THR A 212 32.80 -12.16 -23.10
CA THR A 212 32.61 -11.01 -22.21
C THR A 212 32.59 -11.52 -20.76
N ALA A 213 32.68 -10.64 -19.75
CA ALA A 213 32.49 -11.06 -18.36
C ALA A 213 31.07 -11.62 -18.13
N SER A 214 30.93 -12.62 -17.24
CA SER A 214 29.70 -13.40 -17.02
C SER A 214 28.48 -12.60 -16.53
N THR A 215 28.65 -11.34 -16.15
CA THR A 215 27.57 -10.42 -15.77
C THR A 215 27.01 -9.62 -16.94
N ASN A 216 27.65 -9.68 -18.11
CA ASN A 216 27.30 -8.86 -19.26
C ASN A 216 26.38 -9.61 -20.22
N ILE A 217 25.55 -8.84 -20.91
CA ILE A 217 24.65 -9.33 -21.95
C ILE A 217 25.14 -8.76 -23.29
N LEU A 218 25.39 -9.65 -24.25
CA LEU A 218 25.82 -9.32 -25.61
C LEU A 218 24.80 -9.88 -26.61
N SER A 219 24.36 -9.05 -27.55
CA SER A 219 23.62 -9.46 -28.75
C SER A 219 24.32 -8.90 -29.98
N ILE A 220 24.31 -9.66 -31.06
CA ILE A 220 24.76 -9.22 -32.37
C ILE A 220 23.64 -9.49 -33.37
N ASP A 221 23.31 -8.47 -34.16
CA ASP A 221 22.19 -8.46 -35.08
C ASP A 221 22.60 -7.91 -36.46
N ASN A 222 21.72 -8.11 -37.44
CA ASN A 222 21.84 -7.52 -38.77
C ASN A 222 21.90 -5.98 -38.67
N ALA A 223 22.80 -5.38 -39.46
CA ALA A 223 22.70 -3.95 -39.80
C ALA A 223 21.80 -3.78 -41.04
N TYR A 224 21.67 -2.55 -41.55
CA TYR A 224 21.01 -2.26 -42.84
C TYR A 224 21.82 -2.77 -44.05
N ASN A 225 22.56 -3.87 -43.90
CA ASN A 225 23.30 -4.51 -44.97
C ASN A 225 23.53 -6.00 -44.71
N THR A 226 24.19 -6.69 -45.65
CA THR A 226 24.37 -8.15 -45.58
C THR A 226 25.52 -8.61 -44.70
N GLY A 227 26.18 -7.68 -43.99
CA GLY A 227 27.42 -7.95 -43.27
C GLY A 227 27.31 -9.02 -42.21
N TYR A 228 26.27 -8.96 -41.38
CA TYR A 228 26.03 -9.99 -40.36
C TYR A 228 25.94 -11.40 -40.96
N SER A 229 25.15 -11.60 -42.02
CA SER A 229 25.03 -12.91 -42.68
C SER A 229 26.35 -13.37 -43.35
N LYS A 230 27.19 -12.43 -43.78
CA LYS A 230 28.50 -12.73 -44.39
C LYS A 230 29.58 -13.02 -43.36
N ILE A 231 29.49 -12.42 -42.19
CA ILE A 231 30.48 -12.54 -41.12
C ILE A 231 30.09 -13.66 -40.14
N PHE A 232 28.81 -13.99 -40.00
CA PHE A 232 28.32 -14.92 -38.98
C PHE A 232 27.35 -16.01 -39.50
N GLY A 233 26.93 -15.94 -40.77
CA GLY A 233 26.06 -16.94 -41.39
C GLY A 233 24.58 -16.87 -40.95
N THR A 234 24.06 -18.03 -40.52
CA THR A 234 22.69 -18.35 -40.04
C THR A 234 22.08 -17.40 -39.02
N THR A 235 22.62 -17.51 -37.81
CA THR A 235 22.25 -16.83 -36.58
C THR A 235 23.32 -17.20 -35.55
N ILE A 236 23.75 -16.25 -34.73
CA ILE A 236 24.54 -16.58 -33.54
C ILE A 236 23.57 -16.71 -32.36
N SER A 237 23.43 -17.90 -31.78
CA SER A 237 22.62 -18.10 -30.56
C SER A 237 23.53 -18.50 -29.41
N SER A 238 23.44 -17.77 -28.29
CA SER A 238 24.03 -18.09 -26.99
C SER A 238 23.26 -19.18 -26.23
#